data_AF-A0A7V3SM00-F1
#
_entry.id   AF-A0A7V3SM00-F1
#
_cell.length_a   1.000
_cell.length_b   1.000
_cell.length_c   1.000
_cell.angle_alpha   90.00
_cell.angle_beta   90.00
_cell.angle_gamma   90.00
#
_symmetry.space_group_name_H-M   'P 1'
#
loop_
_entity.id
_entity.type
_entity.pdbx_description
1 polymer ?
#
loop_
_entity_poly.entity_id
_entity_poly.type
_entity_poly.pdbx_seq_one_letter_code
_entity_poly.pdbx_strand_id
1 'polypeptide(L)'
;MLVQDEIELHQPGTLYWFVHTRADVAVSPDGRSAELRQAGETLRVRLLQPGNARLGVMNAEPLPESPHPERQAENKDVRKLFVRMEVRRPVRLRVLMEPLWNEAFRADVPEEAPLSEW
;
A
#
# COMPACT_ATOMS: atom_id res chain seq x y z
N MET A 1 -6.72 -8.05 -7.23
CA MET A 1 -5.74 -8.77 -6.39
C MET A 1 -5.87 -8.29 -4.95
N LEU A 2 -6.00 -9.20 -3.99
CA LEU A 2 -5.91 -8.89 -2.57
C LEU A 2 -4.49 -9.20 -2.07
N VAL A 3 -3.88 -8.25 -1.37
CA VAL A 3 -2.67 -8.46 -0.59
C VAL A 3 -3.06 -8.45 0.88
N GLN A 4 -2.66 -9.48 1.61
CA GLN A 4 -2.89 -9.60 3.04
C GLN A 4 -1.57 -9.89 3.74
N ASP A 5 -1.18 -8.98 4.62
CA ASP A 5 -0.01 -9.12 5.48
C ASP A 5 -0.46 -9.30 6.94
N GLU A 6 0.08 -10.30 7.62
CA GLU A 6 -0.06 -10.48 9.08
C GLU A 6 1.23 -10.02 9.75
N ILE A 7 1.14 -9.02 10.62
CA ILE A 7 2.29 -8.40 11.26
C ILE A 7 2.18 -8.52 12.77
N GLU A 8 3.20 -9.12 13.38
CA GLU A 8 3.43 -9.13 14.82
C GLU A 8 4.85 -8.61 15.10
N LEU A 9 4.97 -7.72 16.08
CA LEU A 9 6.26 -7.14 16.49
C LEU A 9 6.56 -7.54 17.93
N HIS A 10 7.84 -7.85 18.21
CA HIS A 10 8.29 -8.14 19.58
C HIS A 10 8.13 -6.95 20.54
N GLN A 11 8.16 -5.72 20.00
CA GLN A 11 7.92 -4.47 20.72
C GLN A 11 7.12 -3.51 19.83
N PRO A 12 6.37 -2.56 20.40
CA PRO A 12 5.69 -1.52 19.62
C PRO A 12 6.62 -0.80 18.64
N GLY A 13 6.14 -0.55 17.42
CA GLY A 13 6.92 0.14 16.40
C GLY A 13 6.09 0.68 15.24
N THR A 14 6.72 1.48 14.38
CA THR A 14 6.09 2.04 13.18
C THR A 14 6.29 1.08 12.01
N LEU A 15 5.18 0.68 11.37
CA LEU A 15 5.18 -0.07 10.12
C LEU A 15 5.03 0.90 8.94
N TYR A 16 5.84 0.66 7.90
CA TYR A 16 5.65 1.22 6.57
C TYR A 16 5.40 0.10 5.57
N TRP A 17 4.38 0.28 4.72
CA TRP A 17 4.09 -0.58 3.57
C TRP A 17 4.08 0.30 2.31
N PHE A 18 4.67 -0.17 1.21
CA PHE A 18 4.90 0.65 0.02
C PHE A 18 4.52 -0.06 -1.28
N VAL A 19 3.96 0.72 -2.22
CA VAL A 19 3.93 0.40 -3.66
C VAL A 19 4.70 1.48 -4.41
N HIS A 20 5.71 1.07 -5.17
CA HIS A 20 6.43 1.97 -6.07
C HIS A 20 5.71 2.04 -7.41
N THR A 21 5.54 3.25 -7.94
CA THR A 21 4.84 3.45 -9.22
C THR A 21 5.32 4.69 -9.95
N ARG A 22 5.22 4.68 -11.29
CA ARG A 22 5.36 5.89 -12.14
C ARG A 22 4.01 6.52 -12.47
N ALA A 23 2.91 5.93 -11.99
CA ALA A 23 1.57 6.44 -12.19
C ALA A 23 1.37 7.79 -11.47
N ASP A 24 0.46 8.60 -11.98
CA ASP A 24 -0.11 9.69 -11.22
C ASP A 24 -0.99 9.11 -10.09
N VAL A 25 -0.83 9.62 -8.87
CA VAL A 25 -1.43 9.04 -7.66
C VAL A 25 -2.36 10.06 -7.01
N ALA A 26 -3.66 9.74 -6.97
CA ALA A 26 -4.67 10.51 -6.26
C ALA A 26 -5.19 9.73 -5.07
N VAL A 27 -4.91 10.19 -3.84
CA VAL A 27 -5.43 9.58 -2.60
C VAL A 27 -6.77 10.24 -2.24
N SER A 28 -7.76 9.44 -1.83
CA SER A 28 -9.06 9.96 -1.39
C SER A 28 -8.94 10.81 -0.12
N PRO A 29 -9.86 11.78 0.13
CA PRO A 29 -9.79 12.64 1.30
C PRO A 29 -9.76 11.90 2.65
N ASP A 30 -10.41 10.73 2.72
CA ASP A 30 -10.42 9.87 3.91
C ASP A 30 -9.18 8.96 4.03
N GLY A 31 -8.29 8.97 3.04
CA GLY A 31 -7.10 8.11 2.96
C GLY A 31 -7.40 6.62 2.89
N ARG A 32 -8.62 6.19 2.54
CA ARG A 32 -9.00 4.77 2.46
C ARG A 32 -8.86 4.18 1.06
N SER A 33 -8.68 5.01 0.05
CA SER A 33 -8.42 4.58 -1.32
C SER A 33 -7.43 5.50 -2.03
N ALA A 34 -6.85 4.98 -3.11
CA ALA A 34 -6.08 5.76 -4.06
C ALA A 34 -6.35 5.28 -5.49
N GLU A 35 -6.27 6.18 -6.46
CA GLU A 35 -6.26 5.84 -7.89
C GLU A 35 -4.87 6.10 -8.45
N LEU A 36 -4.31 5.08 -9.10
CA LEU A 36 -3.02 5.11 -9.79
C LEU A 36 -3.31 5.10 -11.28
N ARG A 37 -2.99 6.20 -11.98
CA ARG A 37 -3.28 6.38 -13.40
C ARG A 37 -2.00 6.38 -14.23
N GLN A 38 -1.93 5.51 -15.23
CA GLN A 38 -0.79 5.42 -16.14
C GLN A 38 -1.26 5.02 -17.53
N ALA A 39 -0.82 5.75 -18.57
CA ALA A 39 -1.11 5.45 -19.97
C ALA A 39 -2.62 5.26 -20.30
N GLY A 40 -3.50 6.00 -19.62
CA GLY A 40 -4.96 5.92 -19.83
C GLY A 40 -5.66 4.80 -19.04
N GLU A 41 -4.91 3.94 -18.35
CA GLU A 41 -5.44 2.91 -17.46
C GLU A 41 -5.43 3.36 -16.00
N THR A 42 -6.35 2.83 -15.19
CA THR A 42 -6.47 3.16 -13.77
C THR A 42 -6.48 1.91 -12.90
N LEU A 43 -5.59 1.86 -11.92
CA LEU A 43 -5.61 0.89 -10.83
C LEU A 43 -6.15 1.56 -9.57
N ARG A 44 -7.24 1.05 -9.01
CA ARG A 44 -7.73 1.49 -7.70
C ARG A 44 -7.10 0.64 -6.61
N VAL A 45 -6.59 1.30 -5.57
CA VAL A 45 -6.10 0.67 -4.36
C VAL A 45 -7.04 1.01 -3.22
N ARG A 46 -7.56 0.01 -2.51
CA ARG A 46 -8.41 0.19 -1.32
C ARG A 46 -7.75 -0.44 -0.11
N LEU A 47 -7.69 0.33 0.97
CA LEU A 47 -7.28 -0.16 2.27
C LEU A 47 -8.51 -0.72 2.98
N LEU A 48 -8.61 -2.04 3.09
CA LEU A 48 -9.74 -2.71 3.73
C LEU A 48 -9.51 -2.80 5.24
N GLN A 49 -8.31 -3.17 5.68
CA GLN A 49 -7.94 -3.29 7.09
C GLN A 49 -6.49 -2.83 7.32
N PRO A 50 -6.16 -2.32 8.52
CA PRO A 50 -7.07 -2.00 9.63
C PRO A 50 -7.82 -0.68 9.37
N GLY A 51 -8.95 -0.45 10.05
CA GLY A 51 -9.82 0.72 9.81
C GLY A 51 -9.19 2.09 10.15
N ASN A 52 -8.19 2.12 11.02
CA ASN A 52 -7.48 3.34 11.43
C ASN A 52 -6.26 3.68 10.56
N ALA A 53 -5.80 2.75 9.71
CA ALA A 53 -4.70 3.02 8.79
C ALA A 53 -5.14 3.92 7.63
N ARG A 54 -4.19 4.63 7.04
CA ARG A 54 -4.41 5.59 5.94
C ARG A 54 -3.35 5.43 4.88
N LEU A 55 -3.78 5.60 3.63
CA LEU A 55 -2.91 5.73 2.47
C LEU A 55 -2.34 7.16 2.41
N GLY A 56 -1.11 7.27 1.94
CA GLY A 56 -0.48 8.54 1.58
C GLY A 56 0.41 8.34 0.35
N VAL A 57 0.93 9.45 -0.18
CA VAL A 57 1.89 9.43 -1.29
C VAL A 57 3.13 10.23 -0.95
N MET A 58 4.31 9.73 -1.31
CA MET A 58 5.59 10.42 -1.13
C MET A 58 6.55 10.15 -2.29
N ASN A 59 7.70 10.83 -2.30
CA ASN A 59 8.77 10.55 -3.25
C ASN A 59 9.39 9.18 -2.99
N ALA A 60 9.91 8.53 -4.03
CA ALA A 60 10.57 7.23 -3.92
C ALA A 60 12.03 7.33 -3.41
N GLU A 61 12.22 8.03 -2.29
CA GLU A 61 13.50 8.23 -1.62
C GLU A 61 13.59 7.33 -0.36
N PRO A 62 14.79 7.02 0.14
CA PRO A 62 14.95 6.34 1.43
C PRO A 62 14.21 7.06 2.55
N LEU A 63 13.68 6.30 3.51
CA LEU A 63 13.15 6.92 4.74
C LEU A 63 14.30 7.60 5.51
N PRO A 64 14.02 8.60 6.35
CA PRO A 64 15.06 9.35 7.06
C PRO A 64 16.05 8.48 7.85
N GLU A 65 15.59 7.36 8.41
CA GLU A 65 16.41 6.44 9.21
C GLU A 65 17.01 5.28 8.38
N SER A 66 16.65 5.18 7.09
CA SER A 66 17.16 4.12 6.22
C SER A 66 18.55 4.45 5.66
N PRO A 67 19.41 3.43 5.43
CA PRO A 67 20.67 3.64 4.72
C PRO A 67 20.46 4.28 3.34
N HIS A 68 21.36 5.18 2.95
CA HIS A 68 21.36 5.84 1.64
C HIS A 68 22.76 5.75 1.00
N PRO A 69 23.15 4.58 0.46
CA PRO A 69 24.45 4.40 -0.18
C PRO A 69 24.59 5.23 -1.47
N GLU A 70 25.80 5.66 -1.79
CA GLU A 70 26.11 6.54 -2.94
C GLU A 70 25.64 5.99 -4.30
N ARG A 71 25.55 4.66 -4.46
CA ARG A 71 25.13 4.02 -5.71
C ARG A 71 23.62 3.78 -5.80
N GLN A 72 22.84 4.31 -4.88
CA GLN A 72 21.38 4.17 -4.90
C GLN A 72 20.79 4.97 -6.06
N ALA A 73 19.89 4.33 -6.82
CA ALA A 73 19.20 4.99 -7.92
C ALA A 73 18.35 6.16 -7.39
N GLU A 74 18.35 7.29 -8.12
CA GLU A 74 17.61 8.49 -7.74
C GLU A 74 16.08 8.31 -7.80
N ASN A 75 15.58 7.28 -8.49
CA ASN A 75 14.15 6.98 -8.67
C ASN A 75 13.31 8.20 -9.14
N LYS A 76 13.90 9.03 -10.00
CA LYS A 76 13.20 10.14 -10.67
C LYS A 76 11.90 9.64 -11.30
N ASP A 77 10.84 10.42 -11.12
CA ASP A 77 9.47 10.14 -11.58
C ASP A 77 8.81 8.88 -11.00
N VAL A 78 9.39 8.30 -9.94
CA VAL A 78 8.76 7.22 -9.17
C VAL A 78 8.22 7.78 -7.86
N ARG A 79 6.98 7.42 -7.55
CA ARG A 79 6.29 7.74 -6.30
C ARG A 79 6.08 6.48 -5.48
N LYS A 80 5.96 6.65 -4.17
CA LYS A 80 5.52 5.61 -3.23
C LYS A 80 4.11 5.92 -2.79
N LEU A 81 3.14 5.08 -3.15
CA LEU A 81 1.92 4.95 -2.36
C LEU A 81 2.30 4.20 -1.09
N PHE A 82 1.90 4.70 0.07
CA PHE A 82 2.31 4.11 1.34
C PHE A 82 1.16 3.97 2.33
N VAL A 83 1.32 3.02 3.25
CA VAL A 83 0.61 2.99 4.53
C VAL A 83 1.64 3.17 5.64
N ARG A 84 1.38 4.08 6.59
CA ARG A 84 2.17 4.27 7.80
C ARG A 84 1.28 4.08 9.01
N MET A 85 1.67 3.21 9.95
CA MET A 85 0.89 3.00 11.17
C MET A 85 1.78 2.60 12.35
N GLU A 86 1.32 2.91 13.57
CA GLU A 86 1.88 2.35 14.80
C GLU A 86 1.29 0.97 15.06
N VAL A 87 2.15 -0.03 15.23
CA VAL A 87 1.79 -1.41 15.54
C VAL A 87 2.17 -1.70 16.97
N ARG A 88 1.17 -2.00 17.81
CA ARG A 88 1.34 -2.29 19.25
C ARG A 88 0.87 -3.70 19.65
N ARG A 89 0.16 -4.36 18.73
CA ARG A 89 -0.43 -5.68 18.84
C ARG A 89 -0.50 -6.29 17.43
N PRO A 90 -0.66 -7.61 17.29
CA PRO A 90 -0.84 -8.23 15.98
C PRO A 90 -1.88 -7.50 15.14
N VAL A 91 -1.55 -7.26 13.88
CA VAL A 91 -2.39 -6.54 12.92
C VAL A 91 -2.43 -7.26 11.58
N ARG A 92 -3.60 -7.21 10.96
CA ARG A 92 -3.82 -7.66 9.59
C ARG A 92 -3.97 -6.45 8.68
N LEU A 93 -3.05 -6.29 7.73
CA LEU A 93 -3.11 -5.27 6.69
C LEU A 93 -3.71 -5.91 5.44
N ARG A 94 -4.87 -5.43 5.00
CA ARG A 94 -5.53 -5.90 3.77
C ARG A 94 -5.63 -4.77 2.77
N VAL A 95 -4.92 -4.90 1.66
CA VAL A 95 -4.88 -3.94 0.57
C VAL A 95 -5.42 -4.61 -0.68
N LEU A 96 -6.50 -4.07 -1.22
CA LEU A 96 -7.10 -4.55 -2.44
C LEU A 96 -6.66 -3.67 -3.61
N MET A 97 -6.20 -4.30 -4.69
CA MET A 97 -5.80 -3.65 -5.93
C MET A 97 -6.73 -4.10 -7.07
N GLU A 98 -7.42 -3.16 -7.68
CA GLU A 98 -8.50 -3.38 -8.64
C GLU A 98 -8.21 -2.63 -9.95
N PRO A 99 -7.86 -3.36 -11.02
CA PRO A 99 -7.86 -2.79 -12.37
C PRO A 99 -9.25 -2.27 -12.74
N LEU A 100 -9.35 -1.02 -13.17
CA LEU A 100 -10.63 -0.41 -13.58
C LEU A 100 -10.86 -0.39 -15.10
N TRP A 101 -9.91 -0.87 -15.90
CA TRP A 101 -10.00 -0.85 -17.35
C TRP A 101 -10.78 -2.03 -17.95
N ASN A 102 -11.17 -3.02 -17.14
CA ASN A 102 -12.02 -4.13 -17.55
C ASN A 102 -12.78 -4.69 -16.33
N GLU A 103 -14.11 -4.73 -16.41
CA GLU A 103 -14.99 -5.25 -15.36
C GLU A 103 -14.70 -6.72 -15.00
N ALA A 104 -14.15 -7.50 -15.93
CA ALA A 104 -13.73 -8.88 -15.66
C ALA A 104 -12.58 -8.97 -14.63
N PHE A 105 -11.88 -7.86 -14.33
CA PHE A 105 -10.85 -7.78 -13.31
C PHE A 105 -11.34 -7.28 -11.95
N ARG A 106 -12.65 -7.04 -11.82
CA ARG A 106 -13.25 -6.75 -10.53
C ARG A 106 -12.95 -7.90 -9.58
N ALA A 107 -12.37 -7.57 -8.43
CA ALA A 107 -11.93 -8.57 -7.49
C ALA A 107 -13.10 -9.03 -6.61
N ASP A 108 -13.36 -10.34 -6.60
CA ASP A 108 -14.06 -10.97 -5.49
C ASP A 108 -13.15 -10.95 -4.28
N VAL A 109 -13.55 -10.21 -3.25
CA VAL A 109 -12.77 -10.09 -2.03
C VAL A 109 -13.10 -11.30 -1.15
N PRO A 110 -12.17 -12.24 -0.93
CA PRO A 110 -12.43 -13.38 -0.07
C PRO A 110 -12.77 -12.92 1.35
N GLU A 111 -13.49 -13.76 2.09
CA GLU A 111 -13.70 -13.54 3.52
C GLU A 111 -12.36 -13.45 4.27
N GLU A 112 -12.38 -12.81 5.42
CA GLU A 112 -11.17 -12.71 6.23
C GLU A 112 -10.85 -14.08 6.83
N ALA A 113 -9.72 -14.65 6.41
CA ALA A 113 -9.13 -15.85 7.00
C ALA A 113 -7.65 -15.59 7.33
N PRO A 114 -7.10 -16.22 8.39
CA PRO A 114 -5.68 -16.13 8.70
C PRO A 114 -4.83 -16.77 7.60
N LEU A 115 -3.59 -16.30 7.44
CA LEU A 115 -2.67 -16.80 6.40
C LEU A 115 -2.39 -18.31 6.56
N SER A 116 -2.51 -18.85 7.77
CA SER A 116 -2.39 -20.28 8.04
C SER A 116 -3.51 -21.14 7.41
N GLU A 117 -4.59 -20.52 6.95
CA GLU A 117 -5.76 -21.18 6.35
C GLU A 117 -5.87 -20.91 4.84
N TRP A 118 -4.85 -20.33 4.22
CA TRP A 118 -4.83 -19.96 2.80
C TRP A 118 -4.25 -21.06 1.91
#